data_AF-A0A2D4PA36-F1
#
_entry.id   AF-A0A2D4PA36-F1
#
_cell.length_a   1.000
_cell.length_b   1.000
_cell.length_c   1.000
_cell.angle_alpha   90.00
_cell.angle_beta   90.00
_cell.angle_gamma   90.00
#
_symmetry.space_group_name_H-M   'P 1'
#
loop_
_entity.id
_entity.type
_entity.pdbx_description
1 polymer ?
#
loop_
_entity_poly.entity_id
_entity_poly.type
_entity_poly.pdbx_seq_one_letter_code
_entity_poly.pdbx_strand_id
1 'polypeptide(L)'
;RQEFDLENKFKPFRVEIVDSVEVYLNLLRTIFDFSSIRGLLTGSNQLKIRIDAMNGVMGPYVRRILCEELGAPANSAVDCVPLEDFGGQYPDPNLTYATSLLEAMKGGEYGFGAAFDADGDRYMILGQNGFFVNPSDSLAIIAANLHCIPYFHQMALRGFGRSMPTSTALDRYVSLKFNLSLSHY
;
A
#
# COMPACT_ATOMS: atom_id res chain seq x y z
N ARG A 1 -27.62 2.30 -6.93
CA ARG A 1 -28.57 2.27 -5.78
C ARG A 1 -29.82 1.50 -6.18
N GLN A 2 -30.27 0.56 -5.36
CA GLN A 2 -31.48 -0.22 -5.54
C GLN A 2 -32.31 -0.16 -4.24
N GLU A 3 -33.62 0.00 -4.35
CA GLU A 3 -34.56 0.03 -3.22
C GLU A 3 -35.49 -1.18 -3.33
N PHE A 4 -35.69 -1.86 -2.20
CA PHE A 4 -36.50 -3.06 -2.08
C PHE A 4 -37.64 -2.77 -1.10
N ASP A 5 -38.88 -2.84 -1.60
CA ASP A 5 -40.07 -2.74 -0.76
C ASP A 5 -40.24 -4.05 0.02
N LEU A 6 -40.18 -3.95 1.34
CA LEU A 6 -40.46 -5.08 2.22
C LEU A 6 -41.97 -5.12 2.49
N GLU A 7 -42.66 -6.14 1.98
CA GLU A 7 -44.07 -6.37 2.29
C GLU A 7 -44.25 -6.48 3.82
N ASN A 8 -45.00 -5.51 4.38
CA ASN A 8 -45.24 -5.23 5.81
C ASN A 8 -44.33 -4.19 6.48
N LYS A 9 -44.71 -2.90 6.31
CA LYS A 9 -44.62 -1.80 7.29
C LYS A 9 -43.25 -1.33 7.82
N PHE A 10 -42.15 -1.60 7.12
CA PHE A 10 -40.86 -0.95 7.41
C PHE A 10 -40.44 -0.01 6.27
N LYS A 11 -39.54 0.95 6.58
CA LYS A 11 -38.87 1.80 5.58
C LYS A 11 -38.22 0.92 4.50
N PRO A 12 -38.13 1.38 3.23
CA PRO A 12 -37.57 0.57 2.14
C PRO A 12 -36.15 0.12 2.48
N PHE A 13 -35.84 -1.15 2.21
CA PHE A 13 -34.49 -1.68 2.34
C PHE A 13 -33.65 -1.20 1.15
N ARG A 14 -32.50 -0.60 1.41
CA ARG A 14 -31.68 0.02 0.37
C ARG A 14 -30.32 -0.65 0.28
N VAL A 15 -29.94 -1.00 -0.95
CA VAL A 15 -28.60 -1.48 -1.27
C VAL A 15 -27.95 -0.51 -2.24
N GLU A 16 -26.70 -0.17 -1.97
CA GLU A 16 -25.89 0.66 -2.84
C GLU A 16 -24.61 -0.09 -3.22
N ILE A 17 -24.51 -0.43 -4.50
CA ILE A 17 -23.28 -0.94 -5.09
C ILE A 17 -22.47 0.30 -5.48
N VAL A 18 -21.30 0.45 -4.87
CA VAL A 18 -20.39 1.57 -5.06
C VAL A 18 -19.16 1.11 -5.84
N ASP A 19 -18.48 2.05 -6.50
CA ASP A 19 -17.16 1.80 -7.06
C ASP A 19 -16.18 1.41 -5.93
N SER A 20 -15.42 0.34 -6.14
CA SER A 20 -14.53 -0.20 -5.11
C SER A 20 -13.39 0.78 -4.75
N VAL A 21 -12.96 1.63 -5.69
CA VAL A 21 -11.74 2.43 -5.56
C VAL A 21 -12.05 3.90 -5.29
N GLU A 22 -13.14 4.46 -5.82
CA GLU A 22 -13.38 5.91 -5.87
C GLU A 22 -13.29 6.61 -4.50
N VAL A 23 -14.02 6.10 -3.49
CA VAL A 23 -14.02 6.70 -2.14
C VAL A 23 -12.64 6.63 -1.51
N TYR A 24 -11.94 5.50 -1.69
CA TYR A 24 -10.60 5.29 -1.17
C TYR A 24 -9.55 6.17 -1.85
N LEU A 25 -9.60 6.29 -3.19
CA LEU A 25 -8.75 7.18 -3.97
C LEU A 25 -8.94 8.65 -3.55
N ASN A 26 -10.18 9.07 -3.32
CA ASN A 26 -10.46 10.43 -2.83
C ASN A 26 -9.87 10.68 -1.45
N LEU A 27 -9.90 9.68 -0.55
CA LEU A 27 -9.18 9.77 0.73
C LEU A 27 -7.66 9.91 0.51
N LEU A 28 -7.05 9.08 -0.34
CA LEU A 28 -5.61 9.14 -0.60
C LEU A 28 -5.15 10.50 -1.17
N ARG A 29 -5.97 11.14 -2.02
CA ARG A 29 -5.70 12.49 -2.53
C ARG A 29 -5.64 13.55 -1.43
N THR A 30 -6.29 13.32 -0.28
CA THR A 30 -6.17 14.23 0.88
C THR A 30 -4.93 13.96 1.73
N ILE A 31 -4.32 12.77 1.59
CA ILE A 31 -3.20 12.34 2.43
C ILE A 31 -1.85 12.64 1.75
N PHE A 32 -1.73 12.34 0.46
CA PHE A 32 -0.49 12.38 -0.30
C PHE A 32 -0.48 13.46 -1.37
N ASP A 33 0.72 13.94 -1.71
CA ASP A 33 0.91 14.81 -2.87
C ASP A 33 1.00 13.97 -4.16
N PHE A 34 -0.13 13.84 -4.84
CA PHE A 34 -0.22 13.10 -6.11
C PHE A 34 0.60 13.74 -7.23
N SER A 35 0.82 15.05 -7.21
CA SER A 35 1.65 15.72 -8.22
C SER A 35 3.11 15.31 -8.08
N SER A 36 3.62 15.29 -6.85
CA SER A 36 4.98 14.84 -6.57
C SER A 36 5.19 13.36 -6.90
N ILE A 37 4.24 12.50 -6.52
CA ILE A 37 4.32 11.06 -6.83
C ILE A 37 4.24 10.82 -8.35
N ARG A 38 3.35 11.52 -9.06
CA ARG A 38 3.26 11.44 -10.53
C ARG A 38 4.57 11.90 -11.19
N GLY A 39 5.20 12.95 -10.68
CA GLY A 39 6.51 13.41 -11.15
C GLY A 39 7.62 12.37 -10.96
N LEU A 40 7.53 11.53 -9.92
CA LEU A 40 8.46 10.43 -9.68
C LEU A 40 8.23 9.24 -10.63
N LEU A 41 6.96 8.96 -10.98
CA LEU A 41 6.56 7.78 -11.75
C LEU A 41 6.46 8.03 -13.26
N THR A 42 6.72 9.25 -13.72
CA THR A 42 6.60 9.63 -15.13
C THR A 42 7.85 10.37 -15.63
N GLY A 43 8.03 10.44 -16.95
CA GLY A 43 9.15 11.13 -17.60
C GLY A 43 10.36 10.25 -17.88
N SER A 44 11.44 10.84 -18.41
CA SER A 44 12.62 10.10 -18.87
C SER A 44 13.42 9.44 -17.75
N ASN A 45 13.37 10.00 -16.54
CA ASN A 45 14.08 9.51 -15.36
C ASN A 45 13.10 8.89 -14.34
N GLN A 46 11.94 8.41 -14.81
CA GLN A 46 10.93 7.83 -13.93
C GLN A 46 11.48 6.66 -13.11
N LEU A 47 11.03 6.56 -11.86
CA LEU A 47 11.28 5.40 -11.03
C LEU A 47 10.56 4.20 -11.65
N LYS A 48 11.33 3.20 -12.09
CA LYS A 48 10.77 1.92 -12.56
C LYS A 48 10.28 1.12 -11.36
N ILE A 49 8.97 0.94 -11.29
CA ILE A 49 8.30 0.17 -10.22
C ILE A 49 7.69 -1.14 -10.73
N ARG A 50 7.59 -2.12 -9.84
CA ARG A 50 6.87 -3.39 -10.08
C ARG A 50 6.01 -3.73 -8.86
N ILE A 51 4.69 -3.72 -9.04
CA ILE A 51 3.70 -3.85 -7.97
C ILE A 51 2.84 -5.08 -8.23
N ASP A 52 2.98 -6.06 -7.36
CA ASP A 52 2.34 -7.35 -7.44
C ASP A 52 1.12 -7.40 -6.52
N ALA A 53 -0.07 -7.55 -7.10
CA ALA A 53 -1.31 -7.69 -6.33
C ALA A 53 -1.64 -9.15 -5.99
N MET A 54 -0.80 -10.12 -6.39
CA MET A 54 -0.95 -11.55 -6.13
C MET A 54 -2.34 -12.09 -6.48
N ASN A 55 -2.94 -11.58 -7.56
CA ASN A 55 -4.32 -11.88 -7.98
C ASN A 55 -5.39 -11.63 -6.88
N GLY A 56 -5.08 -10.79 -5.90
CA GLY A 56 -5.96 -10.36 -4.82
C GLY A 56 -6.73 -9.08 -5.13
N VAL A 57 -7.38 -8.53 -4.09
CA VAL A 57 -8.30 -7.39 -4.22
C VAL A 57 -7.60 -6.09 -4.64
N MET A 58 -6.29 -5.98 -4.41
CA MET A 58 -5.52 -4.77 -4.73
C MET A 58 -5.35 -4.50 -6.23
N GLY A 59 -5.68 -5.47 -7.11
CA GLY A 59 -5.49 -5.33 -8.55
C GLY A 59 -6.12 -4.07 -9.17
N PRO A 60 -7.45 -3.85 -9.00
CA PRO A 60 -8.12 -2.63 -9.46
C PRO A 60 -7.55 -1.35 -8.82
N TYR A 61 -7.16 -1.38 -7.54
CA TYR A 61 -6.58 -0.24 -6.85
C TYR A 61 -5.22 0.16 -7.43
N VAL A 62 -4.33 -0.81 -7.67
CA VAL A 62 -3.02 -0.58 -8.30
C VAL A 62 -3.18 0.02 -9.69
N ARG A 63 -4.06 -0.56 -10.53
CA ARG A 63 -4.30 -0.05 -11.88
C ARG A 63 -4.88 1.35 -11.86
N ARG A 64 -5.94 1.58 -11.09
CA ARG A 64 -6.61 2.88 -11.04
C ARG A 64 -5.72 3.95 -10.42
N ILE A 65 -5.08 3.67 -9.29
CA ILE A 65 -4.34 4.69 -8.52
C ILE A 65 -2.93 4.88 -9.08
N LEU A 66 -2.14 3.82 -9.20
CA LEU A 66 -0.73 3.95 -9.61
C LEU A 66 -0.59 4.16 -11.12
N CYS A 67 -1.38 3.45 -11.94
CA CYS A 67 -1.22 3.53 -13.40
C CYS A 67 -2.04 4.68 -14.00
N GLU A 68 -3.36 4.71 -13.79
CA GLU A 68 -4.23 5.70 -14.44
C GLU A 68 -4.06 7.11 -13.84
N GLU A 69 -4.11 7.23 -12.51
CA GLU A 69 -4.06 8.54 -11.83
C GLU A 69 -2.63 9.07 -11.68
N LEU A 70 -1.68 8.22 -11.26
CA LEU A 70 -0.29 8.61 -11.01
C LEU A 70 0.65 8.36 -12.20
N GLY A 71 0.16 7.75 -13.28
CA GLY A 71 0.88 7.67 -14.56
C GLY A 71 1.95 6.59 -14.64
N ALA A 72 2.04 5.66 -13.69
CA ALA A 72 2.94 4.53 -13.82
C ALA A 72 2.60 3.72 -15.08
N PRO A 73 3.61 3.22 -15.84
CA PRO A 73 3.38 2.34 -16.97
C PRO A 73 2.51 1.12 -16.61
N ALA A 74 1.65 0.67 -17.52
CA ALA A 74 0.75 -0.46 -17.24
C ALA A 74 1.49 -1.77 -16.88
N ASN A 75 2.73 -1.95 -17.34
CA ASN A 75 3.58 -3.09 -16.98
C ASN A 75 4.14 -3.02 -15.55
N SER A 76 3.93 -1.92 -14.83
CA SER A 76 4.18 -1.85 -13.39
C SER A 76 3.16 -2.62 -12.57
N ALA A 77 1.94 -2.85 -13.09
CA ALA A 77 0.89 -3.60 -12.42
C ALA A 77 0.97 -5.10 -12.78
N VAL A 78 1.38 -5.92 -11.82
CA VAL A 78 1.57 -7.37 -11.95
C VAL A 78 0.46 -8.09 -11.19
N ASP A 79 -0.09 -9.15 -11.78
CA ASP A 79 -1.14 -9.98 -11.20
C ASP A 79 -2.33 -9.19 -10.64
N CYS A 80 -2.65 -8.08 -11.31
CA CYS A 80 -3.69 -7.11 -10.93
C CYS A 80 -5.10 -7.46 -11.46
N VAL A 81 -5.36 -8.74 -11.75
CA VAL A 81 -6.71 -9.26 -12.03
C VAL A 81 -7.10 -10.13 -10.85
N PRO A 82 -8.11 -9.75 -10.04
CA PRO A 82 -8.59 -10.58 -8.95
C PRO A 82 -9.09 -11.93 -9.46
N LEU A 83 -8.65 -13.03 -8.83
CA LEU A 83 -9.07 -14.40 -9.14
C LEU A 83 -9.57 -15.09 -7.87
N GLU A 84 -10.59 -15.94 -7.99
CA GLU A 84 -11.16 -16.68 -6.84
C GLU A 84 -10.15 -17.60 -6.15
N ASP A 85 -9.17 -18.10 -6.88
CA ASP A 85 -8.12 -19.00 -6.43
C ASP A 85 -6.74 -18.32 -6.34
N PHE A 86 -6.67 -17.00 -6.55
CA PHE A 86 -5.42 -16.22 -6.59
C PHE A 86 -4.36 -16.78 -7.57
N GLY A 87 -4.79 -17.42 -8.66
CA GLY A 87 -3.88 -18.08 -9.60
C GLY A 87 -3.24 -19.36 -9.05
N GLY A 88 -3.88 -19.98 -8.05
CA GLY A 88 -3.39 -21.17 -7.36
C GLY A 88 -2.19 -20.92 -6.44
N GLN A 89 -1.90 -19.66 -6.10
CA GLN A 89 -0.81 -19.27 -5.22
C GLN A 89 -1.33 -18.80 -3.86
N TYR A 90 -0.42 -18.70 -2.87
CA TYR A 90 -0.73 -18.10 -1.58
C TYR A 90 -0.55 -16.57 -1.68
N PRO A 91 -1.61 -15.76 -1.54
CA PRO A 91 -1.51 -14.29 -1.56
C PRO A 91 -0.99 -13.78 -0.21
N ASP A 92 0.29 -14.04 0.07
CA ASP A 92 0.96 -13.67 1.32
C ASP A 92 2.32 -13.01 1.02
N PRO A 93 2.48 -11.69 1.24
CA PRO A 93 3.61 -10.92 0.75
C PRO A 93 4.84 -11.12 1.65
N ASN A 94 5.62 -12.15 1.33
CA ASN A 94 6.92 -12.42 1.95
C ASN A 94 7.87 -13.09 0.96
N LEU A 95 9.15 -13.23 1.34
CA LEU A 95 10.19 -13.79 0.47
C LEU A 95 9.95 -15.25 0.06
N THR A 96 9.06 -15.97 0.74
CA THR A 96 8.73 -17.37 0.45
C THR A 96 7.69 -17.48 -0.65
N TYR A 97 6.64 -16.64 -0.65
CA TYR A 97 5.53 -16.75 -1.60
C TYR A 97 5.61 -15.73 -2.74
N ALA A 98 6.14 -14.52 -2.51
CA ALA A 98 6.31 -13.49 -3.55
C ALA A 98 7.62 -13.68 -4.36
N THR A 99 7.91 -14.92 -4.75
CA THR A 99 9.16 -15.30 -5.42
C THR A 99 9.29 -14.68 -6.81
N SER A 100 8.19 -14.64 -7.59
CA SER A 100 8.15 -14.00 -8.91
C SER A 100 8.55 -12.53 -8.87
N LEU A 101 8.07 -11.79 -7.86
CA LEU A 101 8.46 -10.40 -7.63
C LEU A 101 9.95 -10.30 -7.25
N LEU A 102 10.41 -11.14 -6.31
CA LEU A 102 11.80 -11.12 -5.86
C LEU A 102 12.78 -11.37 -7.02
N GLU A 103 12.52 -12.36 -7.86
CA GLU A 103 13.37 -12.67 -9.02
C GLU A 103 13.36 -11.53 -10.06
N ALA A 104 12.20 -10.90 -10.31
CA ALA A 104 12.15 -9.73 -11.16
C ALA A 104 12.96 -8.54 -10.60
N MET A 105 12.92 -8.32 -9.27
CA MET A 105 13.70 -7.27 -8.61
C MET A 105 15.20 -7.56 -8.61
N LYS A 106 15.61 -8.82 -8.48
CA LYS A 106 17.02 -9.26 -8.60
C LYS A 106 17.61 -9.00 -9.99
N GLY A 107 16.78 -8.91 -11.02
CA GLY A 107 17.19 -8.51 -12.36
C GLY A 107 17.75 -7.08 -12.47
N GLY A 108 17.58 -6.25 -11.43
CA GLY A 108 18.20 -4.93 -11.31
C GLY A 108 17.56 -3.81 -12.15
N GLU A 109 16.57 -4.14 -12.99
CA GLU A 109 15.86 -3.15 -13.80
C GLU A 109 14.97 -2.22 -12.97
N TYR A 110 14.33 -2.74 -11.92
CA TYR A 110 13.36 -2.01 -11.11
C TYR A 110 14.03 -1.39 -9.88
N GLY A 111 13.70 -0.13 -9.60
CA GLY A 111 14.20 0.59 -8.42
C GLY A 111 13.35 0.34 -7.17
N PHE A 112 12.09 -0.06 -7.35
CA PHE A 112 11.14 -0.31 -6.27
C PHE A 112 10.16 -1.43 -6.63
N GLY A 113 9.95 -2.35 -5.70
CA GLY A 113 9.00 -3.44 -5.81
C GLY A 113 8.11 -3.51 -4.59
N ALA A 114 6.85 -3.88 -4.77
CA ALA A 114 5.95 -4.18 -3.66
C ALA A 114 5.00 -5.33 -3.98
N ALA A 115 4.61 -6.07 -2.95
CA ALA A 115 3.57 -7.09 -3.03
C ALA A 115 2.49 -6.83 -1.96
N PHE A 116 1.24 -7.18 -2.26
CA PHE A 116 0.11 -7.14 -1.33
C PHE A 116 -0.44 -8.54 -1.05
N ASP A 117 -1.14 -8.70 0.07
CA ASP A 117 -1.91 -9.90 0.35
C ASP A 117 -3.32 -9.87 -0.26
N ALA A 118 -4.14 -10.87 0.05
CA ALA A 118 -5.45 -11.09 -0.56
C ALA A 118 -6.40 -9.90 -0.45
N ASP A 119 -6.51 -9.30 0.74
CA ASP A 119 -7.41 -8.19 1.06
C ASP A 119 -6.70 -6.82 1.13
N GLY A 120 -5.38 -6.79 1.05
CA GLY A 120 -4.60 -5.59 0.77
C GLY A 120 -4.21 -4.77 2.00
N ASP A 121 -4.28 -5.33 3.20
CA ASP A 121 -3.88 -4.67 4.44
C ASP A 121 -2.41 -4.95 4.82
N ARG A 122 -1.79 -5.98 4.23
CA ARG A 122 -0.36 -6.29 4.37
C ARG A 122 0.41 -5.97 3.10
N TYR A 123 1.68 -5.62 3.28
CA TYR A 123 2.57 -5.31 2.18
C TYR A 123 4.00 -5.79 2.44
N MET A 124 4.72 -6.04 1.36
CA MET A 124 6.19 -6.23 1.34
C MET A 124 6.81 -5.15 0.44
N ILE A 125 7.98 -4.63 0.82
CA ILE A 125 8.76 -3.68 0.03
C ILE A 125 10.12 -4.28 -0.35
N LEU A 126 10.49 -4.14 -1.61
CA LEU A 126 11.79 -4.46 -2.16
C LEU A 126 12.42 -3.23 -2.82
N GLY A 127 13.71 -3.00 -2.56
CA GLY A 127 14.54 -2.10 -3.34
C GLY A 127 15.17 -2.78 -4.55
N GLN A 128 15.97 -2.02 -5.29
CA GLN A 128 16.74 -2.53 -6.43
C GLN A 128 17.60 -3.76 -6.05
N ASN A 129 17.78 -4.67 -7.00
CA ASN A 129 18.52 -5.93 -6.82
C ASN A 129 17.93 -6.86 -5.75
N GLY A 130 16.63 -6.72 -5.45
CA GLY A 130 15.95 -7.54 -4.45
C GLY A 130 16.31 -7.19 -3.01
N PHE A 131 16.73 -5.94 -2.75
CA PHE A 131 17.01 -5.48 -1.39
C PHE A 131 15.74 -5.54 -0.52
N PHE A 132 15.71 -6.48 0.42
CA PHE A 132 14.53 -6.67 1.27
C PHE A 132 14.46 -5.62 2.38
N VAL A 133 13.35 -4.88 2.43
CA VAL A 133 13.06 -3.96 3.52
C VAL A 133 12.27 -4.72 4.59
N ASN A 134 12.89 -4.97 5.74
CA ASN A 134 12.20 -5.60 6.87
C ASN A 134 10.98 -4.76 7.30
N PRO A 135 9.80 -5.34 7.56
CA PRO A 135 8.61 -4.58 7.96
C PRO A 135 8.80 -3.70 9.21
N SER A 136 9.62 -4.12 10.17
CA SER A 136 9.93 -3.32 11.37
C SER A 136 10.77 -2.09 11.02
N ASP A 137 11.71 -2.24 10.09
CA ASP A 137 12.53 -1.11 9.59
C ASP A 137 11.71 -0.20 8.67
N SER A 138 10.81 -0.75 7.85
CA SER A 138 9.85 0.03 7.04
C SER A 138 9.06 1.00 7.92
N LEU A 139 8.50 0.49 9.03
CA LEU A 139 7.79 1.32 10.01
C LEU A 139 8.67 2.44 10.58
N ALA A 140 9.91 2.12 10.98
CA ALA A 140 10.85 3.10 11.53
C ALA A 140 11.28 4.16 10.49
N ILE A 141 11.50 3.76 9.24
CA ILE A 141 11.88 4.65 8.12
C ILE A 141 10.73 5.60 7.80
N ILE A 142 9.50 5.11 7.72
CA ILE A 142 8.31 5.95 7.50
C ILE A 142 8.15 6.94 8.66
N ALA A 143 8.27 6.49 9.91
CA ALA A 143 8.21 7.34 11.10
C ALA A 143 9.27 8.46 11.07
N ALA A 144 10.47 8.16 10.57
CA ALA A 144 11.56 9.12 10.41
C ALA A 144 11.32 10.18 9.32
N ASN A 145 10.43 9.90 8.37
CA ASN A 145 10.20 10.72 7.19
C ASN A 145 8.74 11.16 7.02
N LEU A 146 7.94 11.17 8.10
CA LEU A 146 6.54 11.63 8.05
C LEU A 146 6.38 13.05 7.52
N HIS A 147 7.41 13.89 7.68
CA HIS A 147 7.46 15.24 7.11
C HIS A 147 7.50 15.27 5.58
N CYS A 148 7.59 14.14 4.88
CA CYS A 148 7.43 14.06 3.43
C CYS A 148 5.96 13.88 3.01
N ILE A 149 5.05 13.60 3.95
CA ILE A 149 3.64 13.28 3.68
C ILE A 149 2.76 14.46 4.15
N PRO A 150 2.05 15.17 3.24
CA PRO A 150 1.28 16.37 3.57
C PRO A 150 0.30 16.22 4.74
N TYR A 151 -0.34 15.05 4.89
CA TYR A 151 -1.23 14.76 6.00
C TYR A 151 -0.63 15.08 7.38
N PHE A 152 0.65 14.71 7.59
CA PHE A 152 1.33 14.91 8.87
C PHE A 152 1.86 16.33 9.08
N HIS A 153 1.76 17.21 8.06
CA HIS A 153 1.96 18.66 8.24
C HIS A 153 0.71 19.32 8.81
N GLN A 154 -0.46 18.85 8.38
CA GLN A 154 -1.75 19.43 8.76
C GLN A 154 -2.23 18.91 10.11
N MET A 155 -1.89 17.66 10.44
CA MET A 155 -2.27 17.02 11.69
C MET A 155 -1.08 16.90 12.64
N ALA A 156 -1.27 17.31 13.89
CA ALA A 156 -0.27 17.07 14.93
C ALA A 156 -0.09 15.56 15.17
N LEU A 157 1.15 15.09 15.09
CA LEU A 157 1.52 13.72 15.42
C LEU A 157 1.19 13.43 16.90
N ARG A 158 0.32 12.45 17.15
CA ARG A 158 -0.14 12.12 18.52
C ARG A 158 0.67 11.03 19.21
N GLY A 159 1.39 10.22 18.43
CA GLY A 159 2.19 9.12 18.94
C GLY A 159 2.43 8.04 17.89
N PHE A 160 3.21 7.04 18.26
CA PHE A 160 3.43 5.83 17.45
C PHE A 160 3.05 4.59 18.26
N GLY A 161 2.67 3.52 17.56
CA GLY A 161 2.41 2.21 18.16
C GLY A 161 3.03 1.12 17.31
N ARG A 162 3.47 0.04 17.98
CA ARG A 162 3.88 -1.21 17.35
C ARG A 162 3.44 -2.38 18.22
N SER A 163 3.28 -3.55 17.62
CA SER A 163 3.05 -4.78 18.39
C SER A 163 4.31 -5.16 19.19
N MET A 164 4.12 -5.86 20.31
CA MET A 164 5.22 -6.39 21.12
C MET A 164 6.31 -7.13 20.30
N PRO A 165 6.01 -8.07 19.37
CA PRO A 165 7.03 -8.80 18.63
C PRO A 165 7.73 -7.99 17.51
N THR A 166 7.22 -6.82 17.15
CA THR A 166 7.89 -5.92 16.19
C THR A 166 9.22 -5.42 16.78
N SER A 167 10.27 -5.32 15.96
CA SER A 167 11.59 -4.89 16.43
C SER A 167 11.57 -3.49 17.09
N THR A 168 12.57 -3.20 17.91
CA THR A 168 12.69 -1.90 18.61
C THR A 168 13.27 -0.77 17.75
N ALA A 169 13.31 -0.94 16.41
CA ALA A 169 13.83 0.08 15.49
C ALA A 169 13.05 1.41 15.58
N LEU A 170 11.72 1.33 15.69
CA LEU A 170 10.85 2.49 15.88
C LEU A 170 11.17 3.22 17.20
N ASP A 171 11.41 2.48 18.28
CA ASP A 171 11.71 2.99 19.62
C ASP A 171 13.02 3.78 19.63
N ARG A 172 14.02 3.32 18.87
CA ARG A 172 15.27 4.06 18.69
C ARG A 172 15.03 5.41 18.04
N TYR A 173 14.20 5.47 16.99
CA TYR A 173 13.85 6.74 16.35
C TYR A 173 13.11 7.67 17.32
N VAL A 174 12.10 7.15 18.02
CA VAL A 174 11.24 7.95 18.90
C VAL A 174 12.00 8.48 20.10
N SER A 175 12.83 7.65 20.74
CA SER A 175 13.67 8.07 21.86
C SER A 175 14.65 9.18 21.45
N LEU A 176 15.29 9.06 20.28
CA LEU A 176 16.23 10.07 19.77
C LEU A 176 15.56 11.40 19.40
N LYS A 177 14.35 11.37 18.82
CA LYS A 177 13.68 12.58 18.33
C LYS A 177 12.81 13.29 19.35
N PHE A 178 12.13 12.55 20.21
CA PHE A 178 11.10 13.11 21.09
C PHE A 178 11.46 13.02 22.57
N ASN A 179 12.54 12.32 22.94
CA ASN A 179 12.89 12.05 24.33
C ASN A 179 11.73 11.38 25.11
N LEU A 180 10.96 10.53 24.41
CA LEU A 180 9.79 9.81 24.92
C LEU A 180 10.05 8.29 24.88
N SER A 181 9.49 7.55 25.84
CA SER A 181 9.37 6.08 25.79
C SER A 181 8.08 5.69 25.07
N LEU A 182 8.14 4.77 24.11
CA LEU A 182 6.93 4.23 23.46
C LEU A 182 6.15 3.32 24.40
N SER A 183 4.81 3.38 24.33
CA SER A 183 3.95 2.40 24.99
C SER A 183 3.91 1.11 24.18
N HIS A 184 4.15 -0.02 24.83
CA HIS A 184 3.99 -1.35 24.24
C HIS A 184 2.55 -1.83 24.48
N TYR A 185 1.91 -2.33 23.42
CA TYR A 185 0.61 -3.01 23.48
C TYR A 185 0.78 -4.49 23.15
#